data_AF-A0A6N9D6C3-F1
#
_entry.id   AF-A0A6N9D6C3-F1
#
_cell.length_a   1.000
_cell.length_b   1.000
_cell.length_c   1.000
_cell.angle_alpha   90.00
_cell.angle_beta   90.00
_cell.angle_gamma   90.00
#
_symmetry.space_group_name_H-M   'P 1'
#
loop_
_entity.id
_entity.type
_entity.pdbx_description
1 polymer ?
#
loop_
_entity_poly.entity_id
_entity_poly.type
_entity_poly.pdbx_seq_one_letter_code
_entity_poly.pdbx_strand_id
1 'polypeptide(L)'
;MTSEMRNTYLASFPVELALRLVKLVDGPVAEPFTDSGTVRIAAGDLGIPYVLNDSSPNYRSMFFERNITTNNKQLCGGKDLMARDITIL
;
A
#
# COMPACT_ATOMS: atom_id res chain seq x y z
N MET A 1 -4.26 15.51 18.92
CA MET A 1 -4.86 15.03 17.65
C MET A 1 -3.78 14.37 16.82
N THR A 2 -3.88 13.06 16.62
CA THR A 2 -3.05 12.28 15.68
C THR A 2 -3.39 12.65 14.23
N SER A 3 -2.54 12.27 13.27
CA SER A 3 -2.84 12.44 11.83
C SER A 3 -4.16 11.76 11.44
N GLU A 4 -4.42 10.58 12.00
CA GLU A 4 -5.67 9.83 11.82
C GLU A 4 -6.93 10.66 12.10
N MET A 5 -6.89 11.49 13.15
CA MET A 5 -8.05 12.28 13.60
C MET A 5 -8.29 13.53 12.74
N ARG A 6 -7.33 13.94 11.91
CA ARG A 6 -7.40 15.20 11.14
C ARG A 6 -7.77 15.00 9.68
N ASN A 7 -7.56 13.80 9.11
CA ASN A 7 -7.91 13.55 7.72
C ASN A 7 -7.80 12.07 7.33
N THR A 8 -8.78 11.56 6.60
CA THR A 8 -8.80 10.20 6.06
C THR A 8 -7.73 9.93 4.99
N TYR A 9 -7.14 10.97 4.37
CA TYR A 9 -6.16 10.78 3.27
C TYR A 9 -4.95 11.73 3.23
N LEU A 10 -4.93 12.87 3.96
CA LEU A 10 -3.89 13.91 3.81
C LEU A 10 -2.46 13.51 4.23
N ALA A 11 -2.27 12.44 5.00
CA ALA A 11 -0.92 12.01 5.40
C ALA A 11 -0.20 11.17 4.33
N SER A 12 -0.89 10.81 3.25
CA SER A 12 -0.32 9.97 2.20
C SER A 12 0.60 10.81 1.31
N PHE A 13 1.88 10.47 1.25
CA PHE A 13 2.76 11.05 0.24
C PHE A 13 2.32 10.63 -1.18
N PRO A 14 2.70 11.39 -2.23
CA PRO A 14 2.32 11.07 -3.61
C PRO A 14 2.84 9.70 -4.06
N VAL A 15 2.03 8.97 -4.82
CA VAL A 15 2.41 7.65 -5.37
C VAL A 15 3.63 7.78 -6.28
N GLU A 16 3.78 8.89 -6.99
CA GLU A 16 4.92 9.17 -7.86
C GLU A 16 6.24 9.23 -7.09
N LEU A 17 6.21 9.73 -5.84
CA LEU A 17 7.38 9.71 -4.98
C LEU A 17 7.73 8.27 -4.58
N ALA A 18 6.73 7.49 -4.19
CA ALA A 18 6.89 6.08 -3.86
C ALA A 18 7.47 5.28 -5.03
N LEU A 19 6.93 5.46 -6.24
CA LEU A 19 7.39 4.81 -7.46
C LEU A 19 8.88 5.11 -7.74
N ARG A 20 9.31 6.35 -7.53
CA ARG A 20 10.72 6.72 -7.71
C ARG A 20 11.62 6.02 -6.70
N LEU A 21 11.22 5.96 -5.44
CA LEU A 21 12.00 5.31 -4.38
C LEU A 21 12.07 3.79 -4.56
N VAL A 22 10.94 3.16 -4.87
CA VAL A 22 10.85 1.71 -5.09
C VAL A 22 11.69 1.27 -6.30
N LYS A 23 11.82 2.10 -7.34
CA LYS A 23 12.69 1.82 -8.50
C LYS A 23 14.19 1.84 -8.20
N LEU A 24 14.61 2.40 -7.06
CA LEU A 24 16.03 2.54 -6.71
C LEU A 24 16.56 1.40 -5.85
N VAL A 25 15.68 0.51 -5.38
CA VAL A 25 16.06 -0.59 -4.49
C VAL A 25 16.04 -1.91 -5.25
N ASP A 26 17.03 -2.75 -4.95
CA ASP A 26 17.04 -4.14 -5.42
C ASP A 26 16.41 -5.05 -4.36
N GLY A 27 15.34 -5.75 -4.75
CA GLY A 27 14.67 -6.74 -3.91
C GLY A 27 13.31 -6.30 -3.33
N PRO A 28 12.75 -7.09 -2.41
CA PRO A 28 11.45 -6.80 -1.80
C PRO A 28 11.43 -5.52 -0.97
N VAL A 29 10.27 -4.86 -0.94
CA VAL A 29 10.05 -3.64 -0.13
C VAL A 29 9.39 -3.99 1.20
N ALA A 30 9.91 -3.43 2.29
CA ALA A 30 9.28 -3.51 3.61
C ALA A 30 8.85 -2.12 4.06
N GLU A 31 7.59 -1.97 4.47
CA GLU A 31 7.06 -0.73 5.05
C GLU A 31 6.41 -1.03 6.41
N PRO A 32 7.02 -0.59 7.53
CA PRO A 32 6.51 -0.85 8.87
C PRO A 32 5.38 0.09 9.31
N PHE A 33 5.04 1.08 8.49
CA PHE A 33 3.97 2.07 8.72
C PHE A 33 3.21 2.30 7.42
N THR A 34 2.30 1.38 7.12
CA THR A 34 1.64 1.35 5.81
C THR A 34 0.61 2.47 5.64
N ASP A 35 0.02 2.96 6.73
CA ASP A 35 -1.07 3.93 6.70
C ASP A 35 -2.13 3.51 5.67
N SER A 36 -2.43 4.37 4.69
CA SER A 36 -3.40 4.10 3.62
C SER A 36 -2.84 3.27 2.45
N GLY A 37 -1.55 2.92 2.44
CA GLY A 37 -0.95 2.00 1.47
C GLY A 37 -0.38 2.64 0.20
N THR A 38 0.29 3.79 0.29
CA THR A 38 0.96 4.39 -0.88
C THR A 38 2.06 3.48 -1.44
N VAL A 39 2.89 2.86 -0.61
CA VAL A 39 3.95 1.94 -1.08
C VAL A 39 3.37 0.68 -1.70
N ARG A 40 2.26 0.16 -1.18
CA ARG A 40 1.54 -0.96 -1.80
C ARG A 40 1.21 -0.69 -3.26
N ILE A 41 0.69 0.50 -3.56
CA ILE A 41 0.32 0.87 -4.94
C ILE A 41 1.57 0.91 -5.80
N ALA A 42 2.63 1.59 -5.36
CA ALA A 42 3.86 1.72 -6.14
C ALA A 42 4.58 0.37 -6.37
N ALA A 43 4.72 -0.45 -5.33
CA ALA A 43 5.35 -1.77 -5.44
C ALA A 43 4.49 -2.73 -6.29
N GLY A 44 3.16 -2.66 -6.14
CA GLY A 44 2.21 -3.42 -6.97
C GLY A 44 2.26 -3.04 -8.44
N ASP A 45 2.33 -1.74 -8.76
CA ASP A 45 2.44 -1.23 -10.14
C ASP A 45 3.75 -1.65 -10.81
N LEU A 46 4.82 -1.85 -10.02
CA LEU A 46 6.14 -2.26 -10.50
C LEU A 46 6.36 -3.77 -10.46
N GLY A 47 5.41 -4.56 -9.94
CA GLY A 47 5.55 -6.00 -9.77
C GLY A 47 6.63 -6.40 -8.77
N ILE A 48 6.99 -5.51 -7.84
CA ILE A 48 8.02 -5.75 -6.82
C ILE A 48 7.35 -6.38 -5.59
N PRO A 49 7.89 -7.49 -5.03
CA PRO A 49 7.37 -8.08 -3.82
C PRO A 49 7.40 -7.11 -2.63
N TYR A 50 6.40 -7.17 -1.75
CA TYR A 50 6.34 -6.28 -0.59
C TYR A 50 5.80 -6.95 0.68
N VAL A 51 6.20 -6.41 1.83
CA VAL A 51 5.66 -6.72 3.16
C VAL A 51 5.28 -5.41 3.84
N LEU A 52 4.06 -5.35 4.35
CA LEU A 52 3.43 -4.14 4.86
C LEU A 52 2.88 -4.41 6.25
N ASN A 53 3.05 -3.46 7.16
CA ASN A 53 2.51 -3.57 8.51
C ASN A 53 1.97 -2.23 9.01
N ASP A 54 0.86 -2.30 9.75
CA ASP A 54 0.32 -1.16 10.47
C ASP A 54 -0.46 -1.61 11.72
N SER A 55 -0.17 -1.00 12.87
CA SER A 55 -0.85 -1.34 14.12
C SER A 55 -2.23 -0.69 14.25
N SER A 56 -2.54 0.34 13.46
CA SER A 56 -3.77 1.12 13.60
C SER A 56 -4.95 0.47 12.87
N PRO A 57 -6.04 0.14 13.57
CA PRO A 57 -7.26 -0.36 12.92
C PRO A 57 -7.85 0.64 11.91
N ASN A 58 -7.70 1.96 12.16
CA ASN A 58 -8.20 2.99 11.27
C ASN A 58 -7.45 2.99 9.93
N TYR A 59 -6.13 2.89 9.97
CA TYR A 59 -5.32 2.79 8.76
C TYR A 59 -5.54 1.48 8.02
N ARG A 60 -5.79 0.37 8.71
CA ARG A 60 -6.23 -0.88 8.06
C ARG A 60 -7.51 -0.66 7.24
N SER A 61 -8.53 0.00 7.79
CA SER A 61 -9.75 0.33 7.05
C SER A 61 -9.48 1.22 5.83
N MET A 62 -8.71 2.30 6.00
CA MET A 62 -8.34 3.22 4.90
C MET A 62 -7.53 2.51 3.82
N PHE A 63 -6.62 1.61 4.21
CA PHE A 63 -5.85 0.77 3.31
C PHE A 63 -6.78 -0.09 2.46
N PHE A 64 -7.73 -0.81 3.07
CA PHE A 64 -8.64 -1.65 2.29
C PHE A 64 -9.51 -0.81 1.35
N GLU A 65 -10.09 0.30 1.80
CA GLU A 65 -10.88 1.20 0.95
C GLU A 65 -10.08 1.68 -0.28
N ARG A 66 -8.84 2.14 -0.07
CA ARG A 66 -7.98 2.63 -1.15
C ARG A 66 -7.57 1.52 -2.12
N ASN A 67 -7.37 0.30 -1.62
CA ASN A 67 -6.74 -0.78 -2.35
C ASN A 67 -7.72 -1.80 -2.98
N ILE A 68 -8.97 -1.86 -2.51
CA ILE A 68 -10.08 -2.58 -3.16
C ILE A 68 -10.41 -1.94 -4.51
N THR A 69 -10.40 -0.60 -4.59
CA THR A 69 -10.71 0.15 -5.82
C THR A 69 -9.67 -0.06 -6.93
N THR A 70 -8.43 -0.35 -6.57
CA THR A 70 -7.32 -0.60 -7.52
C THR A 70 -7.31 -2.03 -8.07
N ASN A 71 -7.83 -3.02 -7.32
CA ASN A 71 -7.96 -4.40 -7.82
C ASN A 71 -8.89 -4.52 -9.03
N ASN A 72 -9.95 -3.70 -9.12
CA ASN A 72 -10.85 -3.69 -10.27
C ASN A 72 -10.22 -3.16 -11.57
N LYS A 73 -9.09 -2.42 -11.51
CA LYS A 73 -8.32 -2.03 -12.71
C LYS A 73 -7.29 -3.08 -13.13
N GLN A 74 -6.79 -3.89 -12.19
CA GLN A 74 -5.79 -4.94 -12.49
C GLN A 74 -6.41 -6.27 -12.96
N LEU A 75 -7.67 -6.56 -12.62
CA LEU A 75 -8.41 -7.73 -13.12
C LEU A 75 -8.60 -7.74 -14.65
N CYS A 76 -8.39 -6.61 -15.33
CA CYS A 76 -8.42 -6.51 -16.78
C CYS A 76 -7.13 -6.98 -17.48
N GLY A 77 -6.05 -7.31 -16.75
CA GLY A 77 -4.76 -7.59 -17.41
C GLY A 77 -3.62 -8.24 -16.61
N GLY A 78 -3.79 -8.59 -15.34
CA GLY A 78 -2.70 -9.17 -14.53
C GLY A 78 -3.14 -10.41 -13.77
N LYS A 79 -2.37 -11.50 -13.91
CA LYS A 79 -2.57 -12.77 -13.21
C LYS A 79 -2.74 -12.57 -11.71
N ASP A 80 -3.71 -13.26 -11.12
CA ASP A 80 -3.94 -13.42 -9.69
C ASP A 80 -2.62 -13.65 -8.94
N LEU A 81 -2.06 -12.59 -8.37
CA LEU A 81 -1.14 -12.70 -7.26
C LEU A 81 -2.00 -12.73 -6.01
N MET A 82 -2.38 -13.96 -5.66
CA MET A 82 -2.91 -14.35 -4.36
C MET A 82 -2.32 -13.44 -3.29
N ALA A 83 -3.18 -12.62 -2.68
CA ALA A 83 -2.93 -11.97 -1.41
C ALA A 83 -2.70 -13.09 -0.38
N ARG A 84 -1.50 -13.66 -0.36
CA ARG A 84 -1.05 -14.57 0.67
C ARG A 84 -0.86 -13.73 1.90
N ASP A 85 -1.86 -13.81 2.77
CA ASP A 85 -1.83 -13.51 4.19
C ASP A 85 -1.04 -12.24 4.52
N ILE A 86 -1.70 -11.09 4.31
CA ILE A 86 -1.37 -9.89 5.07
C ILE A 86 -1.71 -10.19 6.54
N THR A 87 -0.79 -10.84 7.24
CA THR A 87 -0.85 -10.97 8.71
C THR A 87 -0.42 -9.64 9.27
N ILE A 88 -1.40 -8.78 9.54
CA ILE A 88 -1.17 -7.55 10.29
C ILE A 88 -1.22 -7.93 11.76
N LEU A 89 -0.05 -8.16 12.36
CA LEU A 89 0.11 -8.42 13.79
C LEU A 89 -0.37 -7.23 14.62
#